data_AF-W7JJR2-F1
#
_entry.id   AF-W7JJR2-F1
#
_cell.length_a   1.000
_cell.length_b   1.000
_cell.length_c   1.000
_cell.angle_alpha   90.00
_cell.angle_beta   90.00
_cell.angle_gamma   90.00
#
_symmetry.space_group_name_H-M   'P 1'
#
loop_
_entity.id
_entity.type
_entity.pdbx_description
1 polymer ?
#
loop_
_entity_poly.entity_id
_entity_poly.type
_entity_poly.pdbx_seq_one_letter_code
_entity_poly.pdbx_strand_id
1 'polypeptide(L)'
;MPPKKESNKKLEKEKQKIVEDKTFGLKNKNKSKSVQRYIKGVQQQVFQTKRKPEEKRKEEKEKEKLNQQKLLLNSIYQKTEKVKKINETTSTTYDPKKSKEAQKIDIYTDIRDSKNDKENDTIDKWDIHKLNEVINIRHKNVNKTDIICKFFLNAVENKQYGWFWVCPNGGDNCKYKHCLPQGYVLKKQEPTEAEKDETPLEDIIEEERMKYINNGTPVTLELFKKWKEENADKYKLKKDDQKEKVEKKAKTNVLSGKELFTYDPT
;
A
#
# COMPACT_ATOMS: atom_id res chain seq x y z
N MET A 1 49.21 -30.23 10.64
CA MET A 1 49.51 -29.99 12.08
C MET A 1 49.68 -28.48 12.32
N PRO A 2 49.01 -27.88 13.32
CA PRO A 2 49.03 -26.44 13.55
C PRO A 2 50.13 -26.01 14.53
N PRO A 3 50.83 -24.88 14.28
CA PRO A 3 51.28 -24.03 15.37
C PRO A 3 51.14 -22.54 15.01
N LYS A 4 50.03 -21.90 15.41
CA LYS A 4 49.87 -20.42 15.33
C LYS A 4 49.18 -19.78 16.55
N LYS A 5 48.90 -20.56 17.62
CA LYS A 5 48.23 -20.04 18.83
C LYS A 5 49.19 -19.54 19.92
N GLU A 6 50.45 -19.96 19.94
CA GLU A 6 51.40 -19.57 21.00
C GLU A 6 51.97 -18.15 20.84
N SER A 7 52.15 -17.66 19.62
CA SER A 7 52.71 -16.32 19.36
C SER A 7 51.79 -15.18 19.79
N ASN A 8 50.48 -15.30 19.57
CA ASN A 8 49.49 -14.28 19.99
C ASN A 8 49.37 -14.17 21.51
N LYS A 9 49.46 -15.30 22.23
CA LYS A 9 49.38 -15.32 23.70
C LYS A 9 50.59 -14.66 24.36
N LYS A 10 51.77 -14.70 23.71
CA LYS A 10 52.98 -14.01 24.18
C LYS A 10 52.88 -12.50 23.98
N LEU A 11 52.35 -12.07 22.83
CA LEU A 11 52.13 -10.67 22.47
C LEU A 11 51.05 -9.99 23.33
N GLU A 12 49.98 -10.70 23.70
CA GLU A 12 48.97 -10.22 24.65
C GLU A 12 49.53 -10.04 26.06
N LYS A 13 50.37 -10.98 26.53
CA LYS A 13 51.04 -10.88 27.84
C LYS A 13 52.00 -9.69 27.90
N GLU A 14 52.72 -9.38 26.82
CA GLU A 14 53.58 -8.19 26.76
C GLU A 14 52.77 -6.89 26.81
N LYS A 15 51.63 -6.82 26.09
CA LYS A 15 50.72 -5.66 26.16
C LYS A 15 50.11 -5.48 27.54
N GLN A 16 49.76 -6.59 28.22
CA GLN A 16 49.27 -6.55 29.60
C GLN A 16 50.35 -6.03 30.56
N LYS A 17 51.62 -6.46 30.41
CA LYS A 17 52.74 -5.91 31.18
C LYS A 17 52.91 -4.41 30.98
N ILE A 18 52.80 -3.92 29.75
CA ILE A 18 52.88 -2.48 29.44
C ILE A 18 51.74 -1.69 30.10
N VAL A 19 50.53 -2.24 30.11
CA VAL A 19 49.39 -1.64 30.83
C VAL A 19 49.65 -1.64 32.33
N GLU A 20 50.14 -2.75 32.88
CA GLU A 20 50.39 -2.88 34.32
C GLU A 20 51.48 -1.92 34.81
N ASP A 21 52.51 -1.69 34.00
CA ASP A 21 53.61 -0.76 34.26
C ASP A 21 53.14 0.70 34.18
N LYS A 22 52.41 1.08 33.11
CA LYS A 22 51.87 2.44 32.96
C LYS A 22 50.76 2.79 33.96
N THR A 23 50.11 1.79 34.53
CA THR A 23 49.08 1.95 35.57
C THR A 23 49.60 1.60 36.97
N PHE A 24 50.90 1.33 37.10
CA PHE A 24 51.55 1.01 38.36
C PHE A 24 51.44 2.20 39.33
N GLY A 25 51.12 1.94 40.60
CA GLY A 25 50.88 2.99 41.61
C GLY A 25 49.48 3.63 41.59
N LEU A 26 48.74 3.58 40.47
CA LEU A 26 47.34 4.06 40.41
C LEU A 26 46.33 3.00 40.89
N LYS A 27 46.74 1.74 41.03
CA LYS A 27 45.88 0.62 41.45
C LYS A 27 45.34 0.78 42.88
N ASN A 28 46.10 1.40 43.80
CA ASN A 28 45.63 1.71 45.16
C ASN A 28 44.62 2.88 45.22
N LYS A 29 44.45 3.63 44.13
CA LYS A 29 43.49 4.77 44.02
C LYS A 29 42.35 4.48 43.03
N ASN A 30 42.16 3.20 42.66
CA ASN A 30 41.17 2.74 41.67
C ASN A 30 39.69 2.87 42.09
N LYS A 31 39.41 3.50 43.25
CA LYS A 31 38.05 3.85 43.68
C LYS A 31 37.54 5.15 43.04
N SER A 32 38.44 6.01 42.56
CA SER A 32 38.06 7.27 41.91
C SER A 32 37.65 7.05 40.45
N LYS A 33 36.49 7.62 40.05
CA LYS A 33 35.98 7.56 38.67
C LYS A 33 36.93 8.21 37.65
N SER A 34 37.71 9.21 38.04
CA SER A 34 38.71 9.84 37.16
C SER A 34 39.89 8.91 36.88
N VAL A 35 40.37 8.22 37.92
CA VAL A 35 41.45 7.22 37.81
C VAL A 35 41.01 6.02 36.99
N GLN A 36 39.77 5.55 37.18
CA GLN A 36 39.18 4.47 36.36
C GLN A 36 39.09 4.84 34.87
N ARG A 37 38.69 6.08 34.55
CA ARG A 37 38.65 6.57 33.16
C ARG A 37 40.05 6.63 32.54
N TYR A 38 41.05 7.09 33.30
CA TYR A 38 42.44 7.14 32.84
C TYR A 38 43.00 5.74 32.57
N ILE A 39 42.82 4.79 33.49
CA ILE A 39 43.24 3.39 33.33
C ILE A 39 42.59 2.77 32.08
N LYS A 40 41.28 3.02 31.88
CA LYS A 40 40.55 2.55 30.70
C LYS A 40 41.09 3.15 29.40
N GLY A 41 41.44 4.44 29.40
CA GLY A 41 42.06 5.11 28.25
C GLY A 41 43.43 4.55 27.90
N VAL A 42 44.29 4.30 28.90
CA VAL A 42 45.63 3.72 28.70
C VAL A 42 45.51 2.28 28.17
N GLN A 43 44.60 1.47 28.72
CA GLN A 43 44.29 0.15 28.18
C GLN A 43 43.87 0.22 26.71
N GLN A 44 42.96 1.14 26.39
CA GLN A 44 42.44 1.27 25.03
C GLN A 44 43.54 1.72 24.04
N GLN A 45 44.48 2.55 24.46
CA GLN A 45 45.61 2.99 23.64
C GLN A 45 46.61 1.85 23.36
N VAL A 46 46.89 1.00 24.36
CA VAL A 46 47.85 -0.13 24.20
C VAL A 46 47.25 -1.29 23.40
N PHE A 47 45.93 -1.51 23.51
CA PHE A 47 45.23 -2.57 22.78
C PHE A 47 44.73 -2.18 21.39
N GLN A 48 44.81 -0.91 20.99
CA GLN A 48 44.48 -0.48 19.63
C GLN A 48 45.54 -0.94 18.62
N THR A 49 45.36 -2.16 18.10
CA THR A 49 45.96 -2.59 16.84
C THR A 49 45.49 -1.67 15.71
N LYS A 50 46.41 -1.10 14.94
CA LYS A 50 46.11 -0.41 13.67
C LYS A 50 45.44 -1.42 12.71
N ARG A 51 44.10 -1.52 12.76
CA ARG A 51 43.32 -2.25 11.75
C ARG A 51 43.46 -1.55 10.41
N LYS A 52 43.68 -2.31 9.33
CA LYS A 52 43.85 -1.77 7.98
C LYS A 52 42.61 -0.91 7.63
N PRO A 53 42.77 0.24 6.94
CA PRO A 53 41.67 1.19 6.65
C PRO A 53 40.47 0.56 5.94
N GLU A 54 40.70 -0.52 5.21
CA GLU A 54 39.72 -1.19 4.36
C GLU A 54 38.68 -2.01 5.15
N GLU A 55 39.06 -2.61 6.29
CA GLU A 55 38.12 -3.34 7.16
C GLU A 55 37.20 -2.39 7.93
N LYS A 56 37.71 -1.22 8.36
CA LYS A 56 36.90 -0.20 9.04
C LYS A 56 35.78 0.32 8.15
N ARG A 57 36.06 0.56 6.86
CA ARG A 57 35.05 1.00 5.87
C ARG A 57 33.96 -0.04 5.61
N LYS A 58 34.27 -1.34 5.68
CA LYS A 58 33.28 -2.41 5.51
C LYS A 58 32.37 -2.54 6.74
N GLU A 59 32.95 -2.54 7.94
CA GLU A 59 32.17 -2.56 9.20
C GLU A 59 31.28 -1.31 9.34
N GLU A 60 31.73 -0.15 8.90
CA GLU A 60 30.96 1.10 8.96
C GLU A 60 29.75 1.08 8.01
N LYS A 61 29.95 0.61 6.76
CA LYS A 61 28.85 0.41 5.80
C LYS A 61 27.83 -0.63 6.28
N GLU A 62 28.28 -1.69 6.93
CA GLU A 62 27.39 -2.74 7.46
C GLU A 62 26.58 -2.23 8.67
N LYS A 63 27.21 -1.44 9.55
CA LYS A 63 26.50 -0.75 10.65
C LYS A 63 25.51 0.29 10.14
N GLU A 64 25.84 1.01 9.06
CA GLU A 64 24.92 1.96 8.44
C GLU A 64 23.70 1.28 7.82
N LYS A 65 23.90 0.15 7.11
CA LYS A 65 22.80 -0.69 6.60
C LYS A 65 21.93 -1.24 7.73
N LEU A 66 22.54 -1.73 8.81
CA LEU A 66 21.80 -2.21 9.97
C LEU A 66 21.00 -1.08 10.65
N ASN A 67 21.57 0.13 10.70
CA ASN A 67 20.88 1.29 11.26
C ASN A 67 19.72 1.75 10.38
N GLN A 68 19.88 1.74 9.06
CA GLN A 68 18.80 1.99 8.09
C GLN A 68 17.67 0.95 8.25
N GLN A 69 18.01 -0.32 8.39
CA GLN A 69 17.01 -1.38 8.60
C GLN A 69 16.25 -1.19 9.92
N LYS A 70 16.93 -0.79 11.01
CA LYS A 70 16.30 -0.46 12.30
C LYS A 70 15.40 0.77 12.22
N LEU A 71 15.80 1.81 11.49
CA LEU A 71 14.99 3.02 11.27
C LEU A 71 13.73 2.70 10.47
N LEU A 72 13.85 1.89 9.41
CA LEU A 72 12.72 1.41 8.63
C LEU A 72 11.75 0.57 9.47
N LEU A 73 12.29 -0.31 10.32
CA LEU A 73 11.47 -1.11 11.23
C LEU A 73 10.71 -0.20 12.21
N ASN A 74 11.40 0.76 12.83
CA ASN A 74 10.76 1.70 13.76
C ASN A 74 9.69 2.57 13.09
N SER A 75 9.86 2.99 11.83
CA SER A 75 8.83 3.77 11.13
C SER A 75 7.57 2.95 10.82
N ILE A 76 7.73 1.65 10.54
CA ILE A 76 6.63 0.71 10.34
C ILE A 76 5.88 0.48 11.67
N TYR A 77 6.59 0.29 12.79
CA TYR A 77 5.98 0.00 14.08
C TYR A 77 5.44 1.24 14.82
N GLN A 78 5.93 2.46 14.56
CA GLN A 78 5.38 3.68 15.18
C GLN A 78 3.91 3.95 14.81
N LYS A 79 3.46 3.48 13.64
CA LYS A 79 2.05 3.61 13.24
C LYS A 79 1.10 2.72 14.05
N THR A 80 1.59 1.66 14.71
CA THR A 80 0.72 0.68 15.38
C THR A 80 0.57 0.93 16.89
N GLU A 81 1.50 1.63 17.55
CA GLU A 81 1.37 1.94 18.98
C GLU A 81 0.34 3.04 19.30
N LYS A 82 0.17 4.02 18.40
CA LYS A 82 -0.84 5.08 18.58
C LYS A 82 -2.29 4.56 18.50
N VAL A 83 -2.50 3.35 17.99
CA VAL A 83 -3.83 2.72 17.93
C VAL A 83 -4.22 2.08 19.27
N LYS A 84 -3.26 1.74 20.15
CA LYS A 84 -3.58 1.07 21.42
C LYS A 84 -4.03 2.01 22.54
N LYS A 85 -3.65 3.30 22.51
CA LYS A 85 -3.98 4.26 23.59
C LYS A 85 -5.36 4.93 23.46
N ILE A 86 -6.11 4.68 22.39
CA ILE A 86 -7.44 5.28 22.17
C ILE A 86 -8.57 4.36 22.69
N ASN A 87 -8.26 3.11 23.02
CA ASN A 87 -9.29 2.10 23.29
C ASN A 87 -9.65 1.94 24.79
N GLU A 88 -9.06 2.70 25.71
CA GLU A 88 -9.32 2.55 27.15
C GLU A 88 -10.40 3.48 27.73
N THR A 89 -10.84 4.53 27.03
CA THR A 89 -11.81 5.51 27.60
C THR A 89 -13.18 5.60 26.92
N THR A 90 -13.47 4.81 25.89
CA THR A 90 -14.83 4.74 25.33
C THR A 90 -15.18 3.32 24.92
N SER A 91 -15.74 2.56 25.87
CA SER A 91 -16.49 1.33 25.58
C SER A 91 -17.85 1.65 24.97
N THR A 92 -17.85 2.30 23.81
CA THR A 92 -18.89 2.13 22.81
C THR A 92 -18.23 1.38 21.68
N THR A 93 -18.65 0.12 21.46
CA THR A 93 -18.23 -0.68 20.32
C THR A 93 -18.53 0.10 19.04
N TYR A 94 -17.52 0.81 18.52
CA TYR A 94 -17.60 1.51 17.25
C TYR A 94 -17.70 0.45 16.16
N ASP A 95 -18.91 0.27 15.65
CA ASP A 95 -19.16 -0.55 14.47
C ASP A 95 -18.96 0.34 13.23
N PRO A 96 -17.87 0.16 12.46
CA PRO A 96 -17.61 0.96 11.26
C PRO A 96 -18.71 0.81 10.20
N LYS A 97 -19.57 -0.23 10.26
CA LYS A 97 -20.74 -0.35 9.37
C LYS A 97 -21.81 0.69 9.70
N LYS A 98 -22.12 0.89 10.98
CA LYS A 98 -23.11 1.89 11.43
C LYS A 98 -22.69 3.32 11.09
N SER A 99 -21.40 3.62 11.20
CA SER A 99 -20.85 4.94 10.81
C SER A 99 -20.95 5.20 9.31
N LYS A 100 -20.88 4.15 8.47
CA LYS A 100 -21.03 4.26 7.01
C LYS A 100 -22.51 4.35 6.59
N GLU A 101 -23.39 3.65 7.29
CA GLU A 101 -24.84 3.72 7.06
C GLU A 101 -25.40 5.12 7.34
N ALA A 102 -24.96 5.78 8.42
CA ALA A 102 -25.37 7.15 8.73
C ALA A 102 -24.90 8.21 7.69
N GLN A 103 -23.88 7.90 6.89
CA GLN A 103 -23.42 8.77 5.80
C GLN A 103 -24.17 8.53 4.48
N LYS A 104 -24.94 7.45 4.39
CA LYS A 104 -25.69 7.12 3.19
C LYS A 104 -27.02 7.87 3.22
N ILE A 105 -27.12 8.90 2.39
CA ILE A 105 -28.38 9.59 2.13
C ILE A 105 -29.37 8.57 1.55
N ASP A 106 -30.58 8.56 2.10
CA ASP A 106 -31.68 7.76 1.55
C ASP A 106 -32.08 8.34 0.18
N ILE A 107 -31.98 7.49 -0.83
CA ILE A 107 -32.17 7.83 -2.25
C ILE A 107 -33.65 8.09 -2.57
N TYR A 108 -34.56 7.58 -1.72
CA TYR A 108 -35.99 7.67 -1.93
C TYR A 108 -36.64 8.88 -1.24
N THR A 109 -35.86 9.62 -0.44
CA THR A 109 -36.31 10.83 0.25
C THR A 109 -35.55 12.05 -0.24
N ASP A 110 -36.26 13.11 -0.65
CA ASP A 110 -35.63 14.37 -1.05
C ASP A 110 -35.18 15.14 0.21
N ILE A 111 -33.89 15.45 0.33
CA ILE A 111 -33.32 16.18 1.49
C ILE A 111 -34.01 17.54 1.71
N ARG A 112 -34.58 18.13 0.64
CA ARG A 112 -35.29 19.41 0.72
C ARG A 112 -36.65 19.30 1.41
N ASP A 113 -37.23 18.11 1.44
CA ASP A 113 -38.48 17.85 2.17
C ASP A 113 -38.19 17.71 3.67
N SER A 114 -37.09 17.06 4.07
CA SER A 114 -36.69 16.94 5.48
C SER A 114 -36.29 18.26 6.15
N LYS A 115 -35.74 19.22 5.39
CA LYS A 115 -35.38 20.57 5.91
C LYS A 115 -36.59 21.50 6.09
N ASN A 116 -37.76 21.11 5.60
CA ASN A 116 -38.98 21.84 5.90
C ASN A 116 -39.51 21.32 7.25
N ASP A 117 -39.27 22.05 8.34
CA ASP A 117 -39.78 21.80 9.71
C ASP A 117 -41.33 21.88 9.83
N LYS A 118 -42.06 21.43 8.81
CA LYS A 118 -43.52 21.53 8.69
C LYS A 118 -44.26 20.52 9.55
N GLU A 119 -43.59 19.48 10.04
CA GLU A 119 -44.24 18.42 10.82
C GLU A 119 -44.50 18.83 12.28
N ASN A 120 -43.81 19.85 12.80
CA ASN A 120 -44.01 20.37 14.16
C ASN A 120 -44.80 21.70 14.21
N ASP A 121 -45.14 22.28 13.07
CA ASP A 121 -45.86 23.57 12.96
C ASP A 121 -47.38 23.34 12.96
N THR A 122 -47.99 23.16 14.13
CA THR A 122 -49.46 23.10 14.29
C THR A 122 -50.09 24.47 14.00
N ILE A 123 -51.16 24.51 13.19
CA ILE A 123 -51.86 25.73 12.72
C ILE A 123 -52.25 26.70 13.87
N ASP A 124 -52.49 26.15 15.05
CA ASP A 124 -52.91 26.90 16.25
C ASP A 124 -51.83 27.85 16.80
N LYS A 125 -50.58 27.74 16.35
CA LYS A 125 -49.46 28.63 16.75
C LYS A 125 -49.10 29.65 15.69
N TRP A 126 -49.88 29.77 14.61
CA TRP A 126 -49.56 30.66 13.51
C TRP A 126 -50.14 32.06 13.73
N ASP A 127 -49.25 33.05 13.80
CA ASP A 127 -49.62 34.46 13.85
C ASP A 127 -49.93 35.00 12.43
N ILE A 128 -50.66 36.11 12.32
CA ILE A 128 -51.13 36.70 11.04
C ILE A 128 -49.96 36.97 10.07
N HIS A 129 -48.80 37.36 10.62
CA HIS A 129 -47.58 37.55 9.84
C HIS A 129 -47.02 36.26 9.26
N LYS A 130 -46.96 35.18 10.05
CA LYS A 130 -46.50 33.86 9.60
C LYS A 130 -47.47 33.24 8.61
N LEU A 131 -48.77 33.49 8.76
CA LEU A 131 -49.79 33.12 7.77
C LEU A 131 -49.56 33.83 6.42
N ASN A 132 -49.35 35.15 6.42
CA ASN A 132 -49.06 35.92 5.21
C ASN A 132 -47.72 35.52 4.56
N GLU A 133 -46.71 35.17 5.36
CA GLU A 133 -45.43 34.66 4.90
C GLU A 133 -45.59 33.28 4.24
N VAL A 134 -46.32 32.36 4.86
CA VAL A 134 -46.62 31.03 4.29
C VAL A 134 -47.44 31.13 3.00
N ILE A 135 -48.41 32.05 2.92
CA ILE A 135 -49.17 32.33 1.69
C ILE A 135 -48.22 32.84 0.60
N ASN A 136 -47.34 33.79 0.91
CA ASN A 136 -46.36 34.30 -0.05
C ASN A 136 -45.35 33.22 -0.49
N ILE A 137 -44.92 32.33 0.41
CA ILE A 137 -44.03 31.21 0.10
C ILE A 137 -44.75 30.20 -0.81
N ARG A 138 -46.03 29.91 -0.55
CA ARG A 138 -46.83 29.00 -1.39
C ARG A 138 -47.02 29.54 -2.82
N HIS A 139 -47.09 30.86 -2.99
CA HIS A 139 -47.21 31.49 -4.31
C HIS A 139 -45.86 31.71 -5.01
N LYS A 140 -44.72 31.71 -4.30
CA LYS A 140 -43.37 31.89 -4.87
C LYS A 140 -42.63 30.57 -5.16
N ASN A 141 -42.86 29.51 -4.38
CA ASN A 141 -42.22 28.21 -4.57
C ASN A 141 -43.09 27.27 -5.44
N VAL A 142 -42.91 27.38 -6.76
CA VAL A 142 -43.55 26.55 -7.80
C VAL A 142 -42.86 25.19 -7.99
N ASN A 143 -41.97 24.79 -7.07
CA ASN A 143 -41.08 23.63 -7.25
C ASN A 143 -41.76 22.34 -6.79
N LYS A 144 -42.77 21.86 -7.51
CA LYS A 144 -43.29 20.50 -7.33
C LYS A 144 -43.78 19.93 -8.66
N THR A 145 -42.86 19.62 -9.58
CA THR A 145 -43.18 18.57 -10.56
C THR A 145 -42.79 17.23 -9.93
N ASP A 146 -43.66 16.23 -10.05
CA ASP A 146 -43.35 14.84 -9.64
C ASP A 146 -42.32 14.16 -10.55
N ILE A 147 -41.80 14.90 -11.53
CA ILE A 147 -40.77 14.47 -12.46
C ILE A 147 -39.42 14.52 -11.75
N ILE A 148 -38.68 13.41 -11.86
CA ILE A 148 -37.34 13.25 -11.31
C ILE A 148 -36.35 14.09 -12.14
N CYS A 149 -35.39 14.73 -11.47
CA CYS A 149 -34.36 15.50 -12.14
C CYS A 149 -33.44 14.60 -13.00
N LYS A 150 -33.23 14.97 -14.27
CA LYS A 150 -32.32 14.24 -15.17
C LYS A 150 -30.89 14.17 -14.64
N PHE A 151 -30.39 15.26 -14.04
CA PHE A 151 -29.04 15.30 -13.47
C PHE A 151 -28.92 14.42 -12.22
N PHE A 152 -30.01 14.28 -11.47
CA PHE A 152 -30.08 13.35 -10.35
C PHE A 152 -30.00 11.89 -10.85
N LEU A 153 -30.76 11.51 -11.87
CA LEU A 153 -30.69 10.17 -12.45
C LEU A 153 -29.26 9.81 -12.90
N ASN A 154 -28.58 10.72 -13.62
CA ASN A 154 -27.20 10.53 -14.06
C ASN A 154 -26.21 10.42 -12.87
N ALA A 155 -26.37 11.25 -11.83
CA ALA A 155 -25.53 11.18 -10.64
C ALA A 155 -25.73 9.87 -9.85
N VAL A 156 -26.97 9.36 -9.82
CA VAL A 156 -27.28 8.09 -9.16
C VAL A 156 -26.73 6.90 -9.98
N GLU A 157 -26.85 6.94 -11.31
CA GLU A 157 -26.27 5.95 -12.21
C GLU A 157 -24.73 5.88 -12.09
N ASN A 158 -24.05 7.03 -12.04
CA ASN A 158 -22.60 7.11 -11.88
C ASN A 158 -22.12 6.92 -10.42
N LYS A 159 -23.03 6.64 -9.47
CA LYS A 159 -22.72 6.51 -8.03
C LYS A 159 -22.04 7.76 -7.44
N GLN A 160 -22.25 8.93 -8.04
CA GLN A 160 -21.71 10.23 -7.62
C GLN A 160 -22.71 11.03 -6.74
N TYR A 161 -23.89 10.47 -6.47
CA TYR A 161 -24.84 11.02 -5.52
C TYR A 161 -24.30 10.87 -4.08
N GLY A 162 -24.50 11.89 -3.24
CA GLY A 162 -24.01 11.87 -1.86
C GLY A 162 -24.02 13.23 -1.17
N TRP A 163 -23.36 13.30 -0.02
CA TRP A 163 -23.39 14.46 0.90
C TRP A 163 -22.93 15.78 0.29
N PHE A 164 -22.07 15.73 -0.74
CA PHE A 164 -21.56 16.91 -1.43
C PHE A 164 -22.16 17.12 -2.82
N TRP A 165 -23.16 16.32 -3.21
CA TRP A 165 -23.76 16.44 -4.54
C TRP A 165 -24.78 17.59 -4.56
N VAL A 166 -24.51 18.60 -5.40
CA VAL A 166 -25.41 19.73 -5.66
C VAL A 166 -25.91 19.63 -7.08
N CYS A 167 -27.23 19.72 -7.26
CA CYS A 167 -27.82 19.66 -8.59
C CYS A 167 -27.33 20.83 -9.47
N PRO A 168 -26.77 20.56 -10.67
CA PRO A 168 -26.37 21.62 -11.60
C PRO A 168 -27.53 22.50 -12.08
N ASN A 169 -28.77 21.98 -12.03
CA ASN A 169 -29.99 22.67 -12.45
C ASN A 169 -30.61 23.51 -11.30
N GLY A 170 -29.77 24.20 -10.53
CA GLY A 170 -30.21 25.14 -9.50
C GLY A 170 -30.14 24.64 -8.05
N GLY A 171 -29.33 23.61 -7.76
CA GLY A 171 -29.07 23.14 -6.41
C GLY A 171 -30.36 22.80 -5.64
N ASP A 172 -30.57 23.50 -4.52
CA ASP A 172 -31.78 23.34 -3.70
C ASP A 172 -33.06 23.89 -4.38
N ASN A 173 -32.91 24.85 -5.29
CA ASN A 173 -34.02 25.48 -6.01
C ASN A 173 -34.43 24.73 -7.29
N CYS A 174 -33.91 23.52 -7.52
CA CYS A 174 -34.27 22.74 -8.71
C CYS A 174 -35.78 22.47 -8.77
N LYS A 175 -36.39 22.69 -9.93
CA LYS A 175 -37.83 22.45 -10.17
C LYS A 175 -38.24 20.99 -10.02
N TYR A 176 -37.31 20.06 -10.28
CA TYR A 176 -37.54 18.61 -10.33
C TYR A 176 -37.14 17.92 -9.01
N LYS A 177 -37.69 16.74 -8.73
CA LYS A 177 -37.39 15.96 -7.52
C LYS A 177 -36.00 15.33 -7.57
N HIS A 178 -35.29 15.31 -6.43
CA HIS A 178 -33.97 14.70 -6.23
C HIS A 178 -34.08 13.42 -5.40
N CYS A 179 -35.08 12.61 -5.71
CA CYS A 179 -35.27 11.29 -5.12
C CYS A 179 -35.75 10.32 -6.19
N LEU A 180 -35.40 9.04 -6.04
CA LEU A 180 -35.97 7.98 -6.84
C LEU A 180 -37.40 7.69 -6.35
N PRO A 181 -38.33 7.33 -7.25
CA PRO A 181 -39.64 6.84 -6.85
C PRO A 181 -39.52 5.64 -5.92
N GLN A 182 -40.41 5.57 -4.94
CA GLN A 182 -40.48 4.44 -4.01
C GLN A 182 -40.67 3.14 -4.81
N GLY A 183 -39.73 2.20 -4.69
CA GLY A 183 -39.74 0.92 -5.43
C GLY A 183 -38.92 0.89 -6.72
N TYR A 184 -38.33 2.01 -7.17
CA TYR A 184 -37.45 2.00 -8.35
C TYR A 184 -36.06 1.44 -7.99
N VAL A 185 -35.74 0.26 -8.51
CA VAL A 185 -34.41 -0.38 -8.34
C VAL A 185 -33.51 -0.01 -9.51
N LEU A 186 -32.37 0.61 -9.21
CA LEU A 186 -31.34 0.90 -10.21
C LEU A 186 -30.85 -0.37 -10.87
N LYS A 187 -30.90 -0.41 -12.20
CA LYS A 187 -30.21 -1.44 -12.99
C LYS A 187 -28.72 -1.28 -12.73
N LYS A 188 -28.10 -2.27 -12.10
CA LYS A 188 -26.64 -2.31 -12.00
C LYS A 188 -26.09 -2.30 -13.43
N GLN A 189 -25.19 -1.38 -13.74
CA GLN A 189 -24.38 -1.51 -14.94
C GLN A 189 -23.65 -2.85 -14.83
N GLU A 190 -23.86 -3.72 -15.82
CA GLU A 190 -23.07 -4.95 -15.92
C GLU A 190 -21.60 -4.53 -16.00
N PRO A 191 -20.70 -5.14 -15.22
CA PRO A 191 -19.28 -4.86 -15.36
C PRO A 191 -18.91 -5.12 -16.81
N THR A 192 -18.33 -4.11 -17.45
CA THR A 192 -17.79 -4.24 -18.80
C THR A 192 -16.78 -5.40 -18.79
N GLU A 193 -16.69 -6.16 -19.89
CA GLU A 193 -15.80 -7.33 -19.96
C GLU A 193 -14.35 -6.99 -19.57
N ALA A 194 -13.92 -5.75 -19.82
CA ALA A 194 -12.61 -5.22 -19.43
C ALA A 194 -12.36 -5.15 -17.91
N GLU A 195 -13.37 -5.00 -17.06
CA GLU A 195 -13.20 -4.98 -15.59
C GLU A 195 -13.06 -6.40 -15.00
N LYS A 196 -13.43 -7.44 -15.75
CA LYS A 196 -13.27 -8.85 -15.32
C LYS A 196 -11.84 -9.35 -15.53
N ASP A 197 -11.08 -8.72 -16.41
CA ASP A 197 -9.70 -9.11 -16.74
C ASP A 197 -8.65 -8.52 -15.79
N GLU A 198 -9.04 -7.67 -14.84
CA GLU A 198 -8.15 -7.13 -13.81
C GLU A 198 -8.07 -8.02 -12.55
N THR A 199 -8.33 -9.33 -12.65
CA THR A 199 -7.93 -10.24 -11.58
C THR A 199 -6.41 -10.23 -11.48
N PRO A 200 -5.83 -9.92 -10.31
CA PRO A 200 -4.38 -9.84 -10.15
C PRO A 200 -3.74 -11.19 -10.48
N LEU A 201 -2.53 -11.16 -11.02
CA LEU A 201 -1.81 -12.36 -11.46
C LEU A 201 -1.67 -13.39 -10.33
N GLU A 202 -1.58 -12.91 -9.10
CA GLU A 202 -1.53 -13.70 -7.88
C GLU A 202 -2.78 -14.59 -7.71
N ASP A 203 -3.97 -14.05 -7.94
CA ASP A 203 -5.23 -14.79 -7.80
C ASP A 203 -5.33 -15.90 -8.86
N ILE A 204 -4.89 -15.62 -10.08
CA ILE A 204 -4.82 -16.60 -11.17
C ILE A 204 -3.86 -17.75 -10.81
N ILE A 205 -2.68 -17.42 -10.27
CA ILE A 205 -1.70 -18.43 -9.83
C ILE A 205 -2.27 -19.30 -8.70
N GLU A 206 -3.00 -18.70 -7.76
CA GLU A 206 -3.59 -19.42 -6.64
C GLU A 206 -4.70 -20.37 -7.11
N GLU A 207 -5.56 -19.94 -8.03
CA GLU A 207 -6.56 -20.79 -8.66
C GLU A 207 -5.94 -21.98 -9.41
N GLU A 208 -4.89 -21.74 -10.20
CA GLU A 208 -4.17 -22.80 -10.89
C GLU A 208 -3.54 -23.78 -9.89
N ARG A 209 -2.92 -23.29 -8.82
CA ARG A 209 -2.40 -24.16 -7.75
C ARG A 209 -3.51 -25.04 -7.18
N MET A 210 -4.66 -24.46 -6.83
CA MET A 210 -5.79 -25.22 -6.27
C MET A 210 -6.26 -26.34 -7.20
N LYS A 211 -6.26 -26.13 -8.51
CA LYS A 211 -6.59 -27.17 -9.51
C LYS A 211 -5.60 -28.33 -9.52
N TYR A 212 -4.31 -28.07 -9.26
CA TYR A 212 -3.24 -29.07 -9.34
C TYR A 212 -2.75 -29.61 -7.98
N ILE A 213 -3.25 -29.13 -6.84
CA ILE A 213 -2.85 -29.61 -5.49
C ILE A 213 -3.03 -31.13 -5.34
N ASN A 214 -4.09 -31.70 -5.91
CA ASN A 214 -4.40 -33.13 -5.75
C ASN A 214 -3.90 -34.01 -6.92
N ASN A 215 -3.49 -33.42 -8.05
CA ASN A 215 -3.22 -34.14 -9.30
C ASN A 215 -1.80 -33.88 -9.86
N GLY A 216 -0.87 -33.44 -9.01
CA GLY A 216 0.51 -33.13 -9.43
C GLY A 216 1.36 -34.37 -9.68
N THR A 217 2.08 -34.40 -10.81
CA THR A 217 3.11 -35.41 -11.07
C THR A 217 4.36 -35.08 -10.24
N PRO A 218 4.89 -36.02 -9.42
CA PRO A 218 6.10 -35.77 -8.66
C PRO A 218 7.30 -35.56 -9.60
N VAL A 219 8.09 -34.53 -9.34
CA VAL A 219 9.26 -34.20 -10.15
C VAL A 219 10.39 -35.18 -9.81
N THR A 220 10.47 -36.28 -10.57
CA THR A 220 11.58 -37.22 -10.52
C THR A 220 12.69 -36.83 -11.49
N LEU A 221 13.91 -37.33 -11.28
CA LEU A 221 15.08 -36.99 -12.12
C LEU A 221 14.88 -37.38 -13.59
N GLU A 222 14.24 -38.53 -13.84
CA GLU A 222 13.92 -39.02 -15.19
C GLU A 222 12.90 -38.10 -15.87
N LEU A 223 11.83 -37.74 -15.17
CA LEU A 223 10.80 -36.85 -15.68
C LEU A 223 11.36 -35.46 -15.95
N PHE A 224 12.23 -34.95 -15.07
CA PHE A 224 12.88 -33.65 -15.24
C PHE A 224 13.82 -33.62 -16.44
N LYS A 225 14.59 -34.70 -16.68
CA LYS A 225 15.43 -34.80 -17.89
C LYS A 225 14.59 -34.79 -19.16
N LYS A 226 13.51 -35.58 -19.19
CA LYS A 226 12.56 -35.60 -20.32
C LYS A 226 11.94 -34.21 -20.56
N TRP A 227 11.48 -33.54 -19.51
CA TRP A 227 10.96 -32.17 -19.58
C TRP A 227 12.00 -31.18 -20.09
N LYS A 228 13.27 -31.31 -19.69
CA LYS A 228 14.36 -30.44 -20.12
C LYS A 228 14.66 -30.60 -21.61
N GLU A 229 14.66 -31.84 -22.11
CA GLU A 229 14.81 -32.13 -23.54
C GLU A 229 13.62 -31.59 -24.34
N GLU A 230 12.39 -31.88 -23.91
CA GLU A 230 11.17 -31.35 -24.55
C GLU A 230 11.14 -29.81 -24.57
N ASN A 231 11.60 -29.15 -23.51
CA ASN A 231 11.68 -27.70 -23.47
C ASN A 231 12.78 -27.13 -24.36
N ALA A 232 13.93 -27.80 -24.45
CA ALA A 232 14.97 -27.41 -25.38
C ALA A 232 14.48 -27.50 -26.83
N ASP A 233 13.72 -28.54 -27.17
CA ASP A 233 13.15 -28.72 -28.50
C ASP A 233 12.02 -27.70 -28.78
N LYS A 234 11.14 -27.43 -27.81
CA LYS A 234 10.16 -26.33 -27.89
C LYS A 234 10.83 -24.97 -28.11
N TYR A 235 11.97 -24.72 -27.47
CA TYR A 235 12.71 -23.47 -27.64
C TYR A 235 13.33 -23.36 -29.04
N LYS A 236 13.89 -24.45 -29.58
CA LYS A 236 14.39 -24.50 -30.96
C LYS A 236 13.28 -24.26 -31.97
N LEU A 237 12.15 -24.96 -31.85
CA LEU A 237 10.97 -24.76 -32.70
C LEU A 237 10.48 -23.31 -32.70
N LYS A 238 10.38 -22.67 -31.51
CA LYS A 238 10.02 -21.25 -31.41
C LYS A 238 11.04 -20.33 -32.08
N LYS A 239 12.33 -20.65 -31.97
CA LYS A 239 13.40 -19.88 -32.62
C LYS A 239 13.37 -20.04 -34.13
N ASP A 240 13.10 -21.22 -34.64
CA ASP A 240 13.01 -21.49 -36.08
C ASP A 240 11.72 -20.88 -36.69
N ASP A 241 10.57 -20.94 -35.99
CA ASP A 241 9.35 -20.20 -36.38
C ASP A 241 9.57 -18.67 -36.37
N GLN A 242 10.32 -18.15 -35.39
CA GLN A 242 10.71 -16.73 -35.40
C GLN A 242 11.61 -16.39 -36.59
N LYS A 243 12.59 -17.24 -36.93
CA LYS A 243 13.44 -17.04 -38.11
C LYS A 243 12.62 -17.10 -39.40
N GLU A 244 11.74 -18.08 -39.56
CA GLU A 244 10.86 -18.19 -40.73
C GLU A 244 9.95 -16.97 -40.88
N LYS A 245 9.44 -16.43 -39.76
CA LYS A 245 8.68 -15.17 -39.75
C LYS A 245 9.53 -13.96 -40.16
N VAL A 246 10.79 -13.90 -39.73
CA VAL A 246 11.73 -12.84 -40.14
C VAL A 246 12.09 -12.98 -41.62
N GLU A 247 12.33 -14.18 -42.12
CA GLU A 247 12.60 -14.46 -43.54
C GLU A 247 11.40 -14.12 -44.44
N LYS A 248 10.17 -14.43 -44.00
CA LYS A 248 8.94 -14.01 -44.69
C LYS A 248 8.80 -12.48 -44.71
N LYS A 249 9.14 -11.79 -43.61
CA LYS A 249 9.15 -10.32 -43.53
C LYS A 249 10.26 -9.68 -44.38
N ALA A 250 11.41 -10.36 -44.51
CA ALA A 250 12.51 -9.99 -45.39
C ALA A 250 12.06 -9.94 -46.86
N LYS A 251 11.32 -10.95 -47.31
CA LYS A 251 10.76 -11.02 -48.67
C LYS A 251 9.75 -9.90 -48.96
N THR A 252 9.02 -9.43 -47.95
CA THR A 252 8.05 -8.32 -48.08
C THR A 252 8.64 -6.93 -47.86
N ASN A 253 9.97 -6.81 -47.73
CA ASN A 253 10.70 -5.55 -47.54
C ASN A 253 10.30 -4.74 -46.28
N VAL A 254 9.75 -5.41 -45.26
CA VAL A 254 9.37 -4.81 -43.96
C VAL A 254 10.28 -5.41 -42.88
N LEU A 255 11.57 -5.08 -42.97
CA LEU A 255 12.57 -5.48 -41.97
C LEU A 255 12.74 -4.40 -40.91
N SER A 256 12.87 -4.83 -39.65
CA SER A 256 13.29 -3.94 -38.56
C SER A 256 14.72 -3.45 -38.80
N GLY A 257 15.07 -2.23 -38.37
CA GLY A 257 16.40 -1.66 -38.61
C GLY A 257 17.56 -2.55 -38.14
N LYS A 258 17.38 -3.31 -37.05
CA LYS A 258 18.37 -4.29 -36.57
C LYS A 258 18.48 -5.52 -37.49
N GLU A 259 17.36 -5.95 -38.06
CA GLU A 259 17.30 -7.10 -38.98
C GLU A 259 17.96 -6.78 -40.32
N LEU A 260 17.84 -5.52 -40.77
CA LEU A 260 18.48 -5.00 -41.98
C LEU A 260 20.02 -5.10 -41.93
N PHE A 261 20.63 -4.90 -40.76
CA PHE A 261 22.10 -5.01 -40.58
C PHE A 261 22.62 -6.45 -40.56
N THR A 262 21.76 -7.43 -40.30
CA THR A 262 22.12 -8.85 -40.24
C THR A 262 21.67 -9.64 -41.46
N TYR A 263 20.92 -9.02 -42.37
CA TYR A 263 20.45 -9.64 -43.60
C TYR A 263 21.54 -9.56 -44.66
N ASP A 264 22.09 -10.72 -45.04
CA ASP A 264 23.02 -10.84 -46.15
C ASP A 264 22.25 -11.28 -47.41
N PRO A 265 22.17 -10.44 -48.46
CA PRO A 265 21.41 -10.74 -49.67
C PRO A 265 22.12 -11.69 -50.66
N THR A 266 23.27 -12.27 -50.29
CA THR A 266 24.07 -13.15 -51.17
C THR A 266 23.66 -14.62 -51.15
#